data_AF-A0A1G5QA32-F1
#
_entry.id   AF-A0A1G5QA32-F1
#
_cell.length_a   1.000
_cell.length_b   1.000
_cell.length_c   1.000
_cell.angle_alpha   90.00
_cell.angle_beta   90.00
_cell.angle_gamma   90.00
#
_symmetry.space_group_name_H-M   'P 1'
#
loop_
_entity.id
_entity.type
_entity.pdbx_description
1 polymer ?
#
loop_
_entity_poly.entity_id
_entity_poly.type
_entity_poly.pdbx_seq_one_letter_code
_entity_poly.pdbx_strand_id
1 'polypeptide(L)'
;MSDSVFTIDQPGLFLINNDPPGVRCNRNVQAAAEIANSYRVPICAVPRSALETETAAPAVYFAGELVTVDGDAHNGVADYALLAEVMERAGVPKQERPGRLAEIGPDLEAFRASIGEVPS
;
A
#
# COMPACT_ATOMS: atom_id res chain seq x y z
N MET A 1 -29.07 -2.35 -21.22
CA MET A 1 -27.79 -2.98 -20.85
C MET A 1 -27.52 -2.51 -19.43
N SER A 2 -27.58 -3.42 -18.46
CA SER A 2 -27.30 -3.10 -17.06
C SER A 2 -25.80 -3.05 -16.92
N ASP A 3 -25.22 -1.86 -16.79
CA ASP A 3 -23.83 -1.70 -16.38
C ASP A 3 -23.70 -2.33 -15.00
N SER A 4 -23.10 -3.52 -14.94
CA SER A 4 -22.74 -4.13 -13.66
C SER A 4 -21.63 -3.26 -13.07
N VAL A 5 -22.01 -2.34 -12.19
CA VAL A 5 -21.07 -1.63 -11.33
C VAL A 5 -20.39 -2.69 -10.48
N PHE A 6 -19.10 -2.88 -10.70
CA PHE A 6 -18.27 -3.73 -9.85
C PHE A 6 -18.11 -3.02 -8.51
N THR A 7 -18.74 -3.55 -7.47
CA THR A 7 -18.59 -3.06 -6.09
C THR A 7 -17.57 -3.93 -5.37
N ILE A 8 -16.61 -3.29 -4.72
CA ILE A 8 -15.67 -3.95 -3.83
C ILE A 8 -16.25 -3.87 -2.41
N ASP A 9 -16.75 -4.99 -1.90
CA ASP A 9 -17.37 -5.05 -0.56
C ASP A 9 -16.33 -5.03 0.59
N GLN A 10 -15.04 -5.13 0.26
CA GLN A 10 -13.95 -5.12 1.24
C GLN A 10 -13.26 -3.74 1.32
N PRO A 11 -12.93 -3.25 2.53
CA PRO A 11 -12.16 -2.03 2.68
C PRO A 11 -10.81 -2.12 1.97
N GLY A 12 -10.47 -1.09 1.20
CA GLY A 12 -9.24 -1.05 0.39
C GLY A 12 -8.06 -0.36 1.07
N LEU A 13 -6.87 -0.73 0.63
CA LEU A 13 -5.61 -0.05 0.91
C LEU A 13 -5.33 0.97 -0.22
N PHE A 14 -5.31 2.25 0.11
CA PHE A 14 -5.10 3.35 -0.83
C PHE A 14 -3.72 3.97 -0.60
N LEU A 15 -2.94 4.10 -1.67
CA LEU A 15 -1.60 4.69 -1.68
C LEU A 15 -1.64 5.98 -2.49
N ILE A 16 -1.52 7.13 -1.83
CA ILE A 16 -1.42 8.41 -2.51
C ILE A 16 0.04 8.67 -2.85
N ASN A 17 0.35 8.71 -4.14
CA ASN A 17 1.71 8.79 -4.65
C ASN A 17 2.04 10.18 -5.18
N ASN A 18 3.26 10.66 -4.95
CA ASN A 18 3.80 11.78 -5.70
C ASN A 18 3.90 11.41 -7.19
N ASP A 19 3.85 12.44 -8.04
CA ASP A 19 3.98 12.33 -9.49
C ASP A 19 5.28 13.02 -9.95
N PRO A 20 6.33 12.28 -10.36
CA PRO A 20 6.45 10.82 -10.37
C PRO A 20 6.68 10.22 -8.96
N PRO A 21 6.43 8.90 -8.77
CA PRO A 21 6.64 8.25 -7.48
C PRO A 21 8.11 8.26 -7.04
N GLY A 22 8.37 8.83 -5.86
CA GLY A 22 9.68 8.77 -5.20
C GLY A 22 9.91 7.48 -4.42
N VAL A 23 11.04 7.40 -3.70
CA VAL A 23 11.43 6.21 -2.91
C VAL A 23 10.34 5.78 -1.93
N ARG A 24 9.77 6.74 -1.18
CA ARG A 24 8.71 6.46 -0.20
C ARG A 24 7.46 5.85 -0.85
N CYS A 25 6.98 6.44 -1.95
CA CYS A 25 5.86 5.92 -2.73
C CYS A 25 6.14 4.49 -3.25
N ASN A 26 7.31 4.25 -3.82
CA ASN A 26 7.67 2.93 -4.34
C ASN A 26 7.84 1.88 -3.25
N ARG A 27 8.24 2.26 -2.02
CA ARG A 27 8.24 1.34 -0.88
C ARG A 27 6.83 0.98 -0.44
N ASN A 28 5.92 1.95 -0.37
CA ASN A 28 4.53 1.69 -0.01
C ASN A 28 3.86 0.73 -1.02
N VAL A 29 4.14 0.90 -2.31
CA VAL A 29 3.63 -0.01 -3.36
C VAL A 29 4.15 -1.44 -3.18
N GLN A 30 5.43 -1.60 -2.84
CA GLN A 30 6.01 -2.92 -2.57
C GLN A 30 5.40 -3.57 -1.33
N ALA A 31 5.33 -2.83 -0.22
CA ALA A 31 4.71 -3.32 1.01
C ALA A 31 3.25 -3.70 0.79
N ALA A 32 2.48 -2.89 0.03
CA ALA A 32 1.12 -3.21 -0.35
C ALA A 32 1.05 -4.50 -1.18
N ALA A 33 1.91 -4.65 -2.20
CA ALA A 33 1.95 -5.86 -3.02
C ALA A 33 2.19 -7.11 -2.17
N GLU A 34 3.09 -7.05 -1.20
CA GLU A 34 3.33 -8.14 -0.25
C GLU A 34 2.13 -8.42 0.64
N ILE A 35 1.47 -7.37 1.12
CA ILE A 35 0.26 -7.50 1.92
C ILE A 35 -0.83 -8.24 1.13
N ALA A 36 -1.03 -7.94 -0.16
CA ALA A 36 -1.98 -8.69 -0.99
C ALA A 36 -1.61 -10.18 -1.20
N ASN A 37 -0.34 -10.55 -1.01
CA ASN A 37 0.10 -11.96 -1.05
C ASN A 37 -0.20 -12.70 0.27
N SER A 38 -0.49 -11.99 1.35
CA SER A 38 -0.83 -12.54 2.68
C SER A 38 -2.30 -12.34 3.07
N TYR A 39 -2.93 -11.26 2.60
CA TYR A 39 -4.26 -10.82 2.97
C TYR A 39 -5.15 -10.61 1.74
N ARG A 40 -6.46 -10.86 1.90
CA ARG A 40 -7.48 -10.57 0.89
C ARG A 40 -7.86 -9.09 1.01
N VAL A 41 -7.08 -8.23 0.37
CA VAL A 41 -7.28 -6.77 0.41
C VAL A 41 -7.12 -6.16 -0.99
N PRO A 42 -8.03 -5.26 -1.40
CA PRO A 42 -7.85 -4.48 -2.63
C PRO A 42 -6.80 -3.39 -2.44
N ILE A 43 -5.97 -3.14 -3.45
CA ILE A 43 -4.95 -2.09 -3.45
C ILE A 43 -5.28 -1.07 -4.54
N CYS A 44 -5.23 0.21 -4.20
CA CYS A 44 -5.40 1.31 -5.13
C CYS A 44 -4.23 2.29 -5.00
N ALA A 45 -3.40 2.38 -6.03
CA ALA A 45 -2.39 3.43 -6.14
C ALA A 45 -2.98 4.62 -6.89
N VAL A 46 -3.01 5.78 -6.24
CA VAL A 46 -3.63 7.00 -6.75
C VAL A 46 -2.55 8.06 -6.94
N PRO A 47 -2.36 8.60 -8.16
CA PRO A 47 -1.47 9.72 -8.38
C PRO A 47 -2.04 10.97 -7.69
N ARG A 48 -1.21 11.72 -6.96
CA ARG A 48 -1.61 12.95 -6.27
C ARG A 48 -2.31 13.94 -7.21
N SER A 49 -1.86 14.01 -8.45
CA SER A 49 -2.43 14.87 -9.51
C SER A 49 -3.85 14.50 -9.92
N ALA A 50 -4.37 13.32 -9.57
CA ALA A 50 -5.75 12.92 -9.81
C ALA A 50 -6.71 13.27 -8.66
N LEU A 51 -6.19 13.85 -7.57
CA LEU A 51 -6.98 14.23 -6.39
C LEU A 51 -7.17 15.75 -6.33
N GLU A 52 -8.13 16.19 -5.53
CA GLU A 52 -8.36 17.61 -5.29
C GLU A 52 -7.10 18.30 -4.73
N THR A 53 -6.99 19.60 -4.99
CA THR A 53 -5.82 20.42 -4.60
C THR A 53 -5.53 20.30 -3.10
N GLU A 54 -4.24 20.15 -2.75
CA GLU A 54 -3.69 19.99 -1.40
C GLU A 54 -3.72 18.59 -0.75
N THR A 55 -3.95 17.51 -1.49
CA THR A 55 -3.74 16.16 -0.91
C THR A 55 -2.25 15.90 -0.64
N ALA A 56 -1.90 15.56 0.60
CA ALA A 56 -0.53 15.22 0.98
C ALA A 56 -0.08 13.89 0.36
N ALA A 57 1.17 13.82 -0.08
CA ALA A 57 1.78 12.60 -0.60
C ALA A 57 3.28 12.56 -0.24
N PRO A 58 3.84 11.38 0.10
CA PRO A 58 3.18 10.08 0.17
C PRO A 58 2.15 9.98 1.31
N ALA A 59 1.08 9.24 1.08
CA ALA A 59 0.12 8.89 2.13
C ALA A 59 -0.45 7.48 1.92
N VAL A 60 -0.82 6.82 3.00
CA VAL A 60 -1.41 5.48 3.00
C VAL A 60 -2.67 5.50 3.84
N TYR A 61 -3.77 5.00 3.29
CA TYR A 61 -5.05 4.87 3.95
C TYR A 61 -5.54 3.43 3.87
N PHE A 62 -6.24 2.99 4.90
CA PHE A 62 -6.97 1.72 4.89
C PHE A 62 -8.40 1.98 5.36
N ALA A 63 -9.40 1.48 4.62
CA ALA A 63 -10.81 1.70 4.95
C ALA A 63 -11.23 3.18 5.09
N GLY A 64 -10.50 4.10 4.44
CA GLY A 64 -10.68 5.55 4.59
C GLY A 64 -10.00 6.15 5.83
N GLU A 65 -9.40 5.34 6.69
CA GLU A 65 -8.62 5.80 7.84
C GLU A 65 -7.15 5.99 7.46
N LEU A 66 -6.54 7.06 7.98
CA LEU A 66 -5.14 7.37 7.73
C LEU A 66 -4.23 6.38 8.47
N VAL A 67 -3.33 5.73 7.73
CA VAL A 67 -2.27 4.88 8.29
C VAL A 67 -0.99 5.68 8.47
N THR A 68 -0.56 6.39 7.42
CA THR A 68 0.59 7.30 7.49
C THR A 68 0.56 8.36 6.40
N VAL A 69 1.16 9.52 6.65
CA VAL A 69 1.30 10.64 5.71
C VAL A 69 2.66 11.33 5.86
N ASP A 70 3.14 11.94 4.78
CA ASP A 70 4.31 12.83 4.77
C ASP A 70 4.30 13.77 5.99
N GLY A 71 5.41 13.78 6.75
CA GLY A 71 5.57 14.57 7.97
C GLY A 71 5.04 13.96 9.27
N ASP A 72 4.44 12.77 9.24
CA ASP A 72 4.07 12.02 10.46
C ASP A 72 5.23 11.19 11.03
N ALA A 73 4.94 10.33 12.02
CA ALA A 73 5.93 9.47 12.67
C ALA A 73 6.61 8.45 11.74
N HIS A 74 5.97 8.07 10.63
CA HIS A 74 6.53 7.18 9.61
C HIS A 74 6.90 7.93 8.32
N ASN A 75 6.77 9.25 8.31
CA ASN A 75 7.02 10.14 7.18
C ASN A 75 6.33 9.70 5.88
N GLY A 76 5.11 9.16 5.99
CA GLY A 76 4.33 8.65 4.86
C GLY A 76 4.84 7.33 4.28
N VAL A 77 5.61 6.55 5.03
CA VAL A 77 6.09 5.21 4.64
C VAL A 77 5.41 4.13 5.47
N ALA A 78 4.78 3.16 4.81
CA ALA A 78 4.27 1.97 5.45
C ALA A 78 5.06 0.73 4.99
N ASP A 79 5.66 0.02 5.94
CA ASP A 79 6.30 -1.27 5.68
C ASP A 79 5.29 -2.42 5.86
N TYR A 80 5.76 -3.66 5.58
CA TYR A 80 4.92 -4.84 5.74
C TYR A 80 4.38 -5.01 7.17
N ALA A 81 5.20 -4.71 8.19
CA ALA A 81 4.81 -4.93 9.58
C ALA A 81 3.67 -3.99 9.99
N LEU A 82 3.79 -2.70 9.68
CA LEU A 82 2.74 -1.72 9.94
C LEU A 82 1.44 -2.08 9.23
N LEU A 83 1.51 -2.44 7.95
CA LEU A 83 0.31 -2.81 7.20
C LEU A 83 -0.30 -4.12 7.68
N ALA A 84 0.52 -5.12 8.05
CA ALA A 84 0.02 -6.37 8.60
C ALA A 84 -0.72 -6.15 9.92
N GLU A 85 -0.21 -5.27 10.80
CA GLU A 85 -0.91 -4.89 12.03
C GLU A 85 -2.28 -4.24 11.72
N VAL A 86 -2.33 -3.34 10.74
CA VAL A 86 -3.59 -2.71 10.29
C VAL A 86 -4.57 -3.78 9.78
N MET A 87 -4.12 -4.72 8.95
CA MET A 87 -4.96 -5.81 8.43
C MET A 87 -5.50 -6.70 9.56
N GLU A 88 -4.64 -7.08 10.51
CA GLU A 88 -5.01 -7.95 11.63
C GLU A 88 -6.00 -7.26 12.56
N ARG A 89 -5.77 -5.99 12.90
CA ARG A 89 -6.70 -5.18 13.71
C ARG A 89 -8.06 -5.03 13.04
N ALA A 90 -8.09 -4.89 11.73
CA ALA A 90 -9.32 -4.78 10.95
C ALA A 90 -10.01 -6.13 10.65
N GLY A 91 -9.41 -7.26 11.06
CA GLY A 91 -9.94 -8.58 10.79
C GLY A 91 -9.95 -8.97 9.31
N VAL A 92 -9.03 -8.41 8.51
CA VAL A 92 -8.92 -8.73 7.08
C VAL A 92 -8.52 -10.20 6.92
N PRO A 93 -9.29 -11.00 6.16
CA PRO A 93 -8.98 -12.43 5.99
C PRO A 93 -7.62 -12.65 5.34
N LYS A 94 -6.87 -13.64 5.82
CA LYS A 94 -5.64 -14.11 5.16
C LYS A 94 -5.96 -14.89 3.88
N GLN A 95 -5.00 -14.92 2.97
CA GLN A 95 -5.04 -15.83 1.83
C GLN A 95 -5.00 -17.29 2.33
N GLU A 96 -5.64 -18.21 1.61
CA GLU A 96 -5.59 -19.65 1.95
C GLU A 96 -4.19 -20.25 1.70
N ARG A 97 -3.46 -19.65 0.75
CA ARG A 97 -2.08 -20.00 0.42
C ARG A 97 -1.30 -18.70 0.21
N PRO A 98 -0.02 -18.65 0.61
CA PRO A 98 0.83 -17.51 0.31
C PRO A 98 0.87 -17.24 -1.20
N GLY A 99 0.89 -15.97 -1.58
CA GLY A 99 1.07 -15.56 -2.97
C GLY A 99 2.52 -15.68 -3.45
N ARG A 100 2.74 -15.43 -4.74
CA ARG A 100 4.03 -15.62 -5.43
C ARG A 100 5.19 -14.83 -4.81
N LEU A 101 4.94 -13.66 -4.22
CA LEU A 101 6.00 -12.87 -3.61
C LEU A 101 6.65 -13.57 -2.40
N ALA A 102 5.91 -14.44 -1.71
CA ALA A 102 6.46 -15.24 -0.62
C ALA A 102 7.48 -16.31 -1.09
N GLU A 103 7.48 -16.66 -2.37
CA GLU A 103 8.35 -17.69 -2.94
C GLU A 103 9.66 -17.13 -3.52
N ILE A 104 9.78 -15.80 -3.62
CA ILE A 104 10.92 -15.11 -4.24
C ILE A 104 11.64 -14.16 -3.27
N GLY A 105 11.64 -14.50 -1.97
CA GLY A 105 12.15 -13.64 -0.89
C GLY A 105 13.50 -12.95 -1.21
N PRO A 106 14.55 -13.67 -1.63
CA PRO A 106 15.84 -13.06 -1.95
C PRO A 106 15.78 -12.00 -3.06
N ASP A 107 15.04 -12.26 -4.13
CA ASP A 107 14.89 -11.33 -5.26
C ASP A 107 14.05 -10.12 -4.88
N LEU A 108 13.04 -10.32 -4.02
CA LEU A 108 12.23 -9.24 -3.48
C LEU A 108 13.04 -8.30 -2.59
N GLU A 109 13.86 -8.84 -1.69
CA GLU A 109 14.77 -8.02 -0.86
C GLU A 109 15.80 -7.27 -1.71
N ALA A 110 16.35 -7.92 -2.75
CA ALA A 110 17.26 -7.28 -3.69
C ALA A 110 16.59 -6.12 -4.45
N PHE A 111 15.34 -6.32 -4.89
CA PHE A 111 14.57 -5.26 -5.54
C PHE A 111 14.31 -4.08 -4.59
N ARG A 112 13.89 -4.33 -3.35
CA ARG A 112 13.71 -3.27 -2.34
C ARG A 112 14.99 -2.48 -2.11
N ALA A 113 16.13 -3.16 -1.99
CA ALA A 113 17.43 -2.51 -1.81
C ALA A 113 17.79 -1.61 -3.01
N SER A 114 17.44 -2.01 -4.24
CA SER A 114 17.73 -1.25 -5.46
C SER A 114 16.95 0.07 -5.61
N ILE A 115 15.82 0.22 -4.90
CA ILE A 115 14.97 1.42 -4.94
C ILE A 115 15.63 2.60 -4.18
N GLY A 116 16.47 2.30 -3.20
CA GLY A 116 17.17 3.28 -2.36
C GLY A 116 16.60 3.43 -0.94
N GLU A 117 17.24 4.30 -0.16
CA GLU A 117 16.88 4.58 1.23
C GLU A 117 15.78 5.65 1.32
N VAL A 118 14.92 5.52 2.33
CA VAL A 118 13.97 6.58 2.67
C VAL A 118 14.78 7.74 3.25
N PRO A 119 14.73 8.94 2.64
CA PRO A 119 15.36 10.11 3.22
C PRO A 119 14.72 10.39 4.58
N SER A 120 15.58 10.59 5.58
CA SER A 120 15.20 11.04 6.92
C SER A 120 14.37 12.32 6.86
#